data_AF-A0A2T1LTS4-F1
#
_entry.id   AF-A0A2T1LTS4-F1
#
_cell.length_a   1.000
_cell.length_b   1.000
_cell.length_c   1.000
_cell.angle_alpha   90.00
_cell.angle_beta   90.00
_cell.angle_gamma   90.00
#
_symmetry.space_group_name_H-M   'P 1'
#
loop_
_entity.id
_entity.type
_entity.pdbx_description
1 polymer ?
#
loop_
_entity_poly.entity_id
_entity_poly.type
_entity_poly.pdbx_seq_one_letter_code
_entity_poly.pdbx_strand_id
1 'polypeptide(L)' 'MKIKVTQQGVLIPKELLEGIEEVEVQKENNVIILTSTYSKELTQSIRDLLWGIRNRHRVNPSNFGIPDSTELIREDRER' A
#
# COMPACT_ATOMS: atom_id res chain seq x y z
N MET A 1 -4.45 10.10 18.69
CA MET A 1 -3.68 10.77 19.77
C MET A 1 -3.62 12.26 19.48
N LYS A 2 -3.43 13.12 20.50
CA LYS A 2 -3.22 14.57 20.30
C LYS A 2 -1.82 14.92 20.79
N ILE A 3 -1.02 15.55 19.95
CA ILE A 3 0.37 15.95 20.27
C ILE A 3 0.44 17.47 20.21
N LYS A 4 1.17 18.10 21.13
CA LYS A 4 1.36 19.54 21.16
C LYS A 4 2.37 19.96 20.09
N VAL A 5 2.06 21.02 19.36
CA VAL A 5 2.99 21.66 18.41
C VAL A 5 3.97 22.52 19.20
N THR A 6 5.27 22.32 18.95
CA THR A 6 6.37 23.07 19.59
C THR A 6 7.07 23.97 18.56
N GLN A 7 8.00 24.82 19.00
CA GLN A 7 8.78 25.67 18.09
C GLN A 7 9.66 24.86 17.13
N GLN A 8 10.15 23.70 17.57
CA GLN A 8 10.92 22.79 16.73
C GLN A 8 10.05 21.90 15.83
N GLY A 9 8.73 21.84 16.06
CA GLY A 9 7.79 21.01 15.29
C GLY A 9 6.92 20.09 16.16
N VAL A 10 6.51 18.95 15.59
CA VAL A 10 5.72 17.93 16.27
C VAL A 10 6.61 16.72 16.55
N LEU A 11 6.64 16.28 17.81
CA LEU A 11 7.41 15.11 18.22
C LEU A 11 6.59 13.85 17.95
N ILE A 12 7.03 13.03 17.00
CA ILE A 12 6.35 11.78 16.62
C ILE A 12 6.96 10.64 17.43
N PRO A 13 6.15 9.85 18.18
CA PRO A 13 6.63 8.68 18.90
C PRO A 13 7.33 7.67 17.98
N LYS A 14 8.46 7.13 18.43
CA LYS A 14 9.31 6.24 17.61
C LYS A 14 8.61 4.93 17.27
N GLU A 15 7.69 4.49 18.13
CA GLU A 15 6.88 3.28 17.94
C GLU A 15 6.01 3.37 16.68
N LEU A 16 5.68 4.59 16.22
CA LEU A 16 4.92 4.80 14.98
C LEU A 16 5.82 4.79 13.73
N LEU A 17 7.13 4.81 13.91
CA LEU A 17 8.14 4.87 12.85
C LEU A 17 9.03 3.63 12.84
N GLU A 18 8.63 2.55 13.53
CA GLU A 18 9.41 1.32 13.59
C GLU A 18 9.51 0.68 12.19
N GLY A 19 10.74 0.41 11.75
CA GLY A 19 11.01 -0.13 10.40
C GLY A 19 10.96 0.89 9.26
N ILE A 20 10.78 2.19 9.55
CA ILE A 20 10.80 3.26 8.55
C ILE A 20 12.15 3.99 8.63
N GLU A 21 12.90 4.00 7.53
CA GLU A 21 14.19 4.70 7.44
C GLU A 21 14.02 6.17 7.06
N GLU A 22 13.14 6.45 6.09
CA GLU A 22 12.90 7.80 5.57
C GLU A 22 11.41 8.05 5.36
N VAL A 23 11.00 9.31 5.54
CA VAL A 23 9.63 9.78 5.30
C VAL A 23 9.61 11.01 4.41
N GLU A 24 8.75 10.99 3.42
CA GLU A 24 8.41 12.16 2.62
C GLU A 24 7.28 12.94 3.31
N VAL A 25 7.46 14.25 3.46
CA VAL A 25 6.48 15.14 4.10
C VAL A 25 5.82 16.02 3.05
N GLN A 26 4.50 15.90 2.92
CA GLN A 26 3.70 16.71 2.01
C GLN A 26 2.63 17.49 2.78
N LYS A 27 2.35 18.73 2.35
CA LYS A 27 1.34 19.60 2.97
C LYS A 27 0.31 20.00 1.92
N GLU A 28 -0.93 19.55 2.09
CA GLU A 28 -2.05 19.87 1.20
C GLU A 28 -3.29 20.24 2.03
N ASN A 29 -3.94 21.36 1.72
CA ASN A 29 -5.27 21.72 2.26
C ASN A 29 -5.43 21.52 3.78
N ASN A 30 -4.44 21.97 4.56
CA ASN A 30 -4.35 21.83 6.03
C ASN A 30 -4.08 20.41 6.56
N VAL A 31 -3.78 19.46 5.70
CA VAL A 31 -3.35 18.11 6.05
C VAL A 31 -1.85 17.99 5.80
N ILE A 32 -1.13 17.41 6.77
CA ILE A 32 0.26 17.00 6.59
C ILE A 32 0.25 15.48 6.43
N ILE A 33 0.72 15.01 5.28
CA ILE A 33 0.82 13.59 4.95
C ILE A 33 2.27 13.19 5.07
N LEU A 34 2.51 12.14 5.86
CA LEU A 34 3.80 11.49 6.01
C LEU A 34 3.72 10.16 5.28
N THR A 35 4.53 10.01 4.24
CA THR A 35 4.61 8.75 3.49
C THR A 35 5.99 8.17 3.69
N SER A 36 6.07 6.93 4.19
CA SER A 36 7.34 6.21 4.27
C SER A 36 7.91 6.03 2.86
N THR A 37 9.15 6.47 2.66
CA THR A 37 9.87 6.27 1.42
C THR A 37 10.44 4.86 1.43
N TYR A 38 9.69 3.89 0.93
CA TYR A 38 10.26 2.61 0.52
C TYR A 38 11.10 2.83 -0.74
N SER A 39 12.10 1.97 -0.98
CA SER A 39 12.87 1.97 -2.23
C SER A 39 11.92 2.13 -3.42
N LYS A 40 12.15 3.17 -4.23
CA LYS A 40 11.26 3.61 -5.34
C LYS A 40 10.84 2.46 -6.27
N GLU A 41 11.61 1.39 -6.34
CA GLU A 41 11.34 0.19 -7.12
C GLU A 41 10.06 -0.54 -6.72
N LEU A 42 9.78 -0.69 -5.41
CA LEU A 42 8.59 -1.44 -4.97
C LEU A 42 7.29 -0.66 -5.23
N THR A 43 7.28 0.63 -4.91
CA THR A 43 6.11 1.50 -5.14
C THR A 43 5.84 1.71 -6.63
N GLN A 44 6.88 1.78 -7.46
CA GLN A 44 6.75 1.82 -8.91
C GLN A 44 6.18 0.50 -9.45
N SER A 45 6.68 -0.65 -8.99
CA SER A 45 6.17 -1.97 -9.42
C SER A 45 4.69 -2.17 -9.09
N ILE A 46 4.24 -1.77 -7.89
CA ILE A 46 2.84 -1.86 -7.48
C ILE A 46 1.97 -0.88 -8.29
N ARG A 47 2.44 0.34 -8.55
CA ARG A 47 1.74 1.30 -9.41
C ARG A 47 1.56 0.76 -10.82
N ASP A 48 2.60 0.17 -11.40
CA ASP A 48 2.56 -0.40 -12.75
C ASP A 48 1.59 -1.58 -12.83
N LEU A 49 1.55 -2.43 -11.78
CA LEU A 49 0.56 -3.50 -11.64
C LEU A 49 -0.88 -2.96 -11.54
N LEU A 50 -1.12 -1.97 -10.68
CA LEU A 50 -2.44 -1.35 -10.50
C LEU A 50 -2.92 -0.63 -11.77
N TRP A 51 -2.01 0.04 -12.48
CA TRP A 51 -2.27 0.65 -13.79
C TRP A 51 -2.65 -0.41 -14.84
N GLY A 52 -1.92 -1.53 -14.86
CA GLY A 52 -2.21 -2.68 -15.71
C GLY A 52 -3.57 -3.33 -15.43
N ILE A 53 -3.99 -3.40 -14.17
CA ILE A 53 -5.32 -3.90 -13.78
C ILE A 53 -6.42 -2.93 -14.23
N ARG A 54 -6.23 -1.62 -13.99
CA ARG A 54 -7.25 -0.60 -14.28
C ARG A 54 -7.54 -0.44 -15.77
N ASN A 55 -6.52 -0.63 -16.63
CA ASN A 55 -6.64 -0.44 -18.07
C ASN A 55 -6.96 -1.72 -18.86
N ARG A 56 -7.03 -2.88 -18.20
CA ARG A 56 -7.45 -4.14 -18.84
C ARG A 56 -8.92 -4.41 -18.50
N HIS A 57 -9.77 -4.39 -19.53
CA HIS A 57 -11.21 -4.64 -19.41
C HIS A 57 -11.56 -6.07 -18.95
N ARG A 58 -10.58 -7.00 -19.01
CA ARG A 58 -10.70 -8.39 -18.55
C ARG A 58 -9.38 -8.82 -17.91
N VAL A 59 -9.29 -8.74 -16.59
CA VAL A 59 -8.20 -9.37 -15.83
C VAL A 59 -8.64 -10.77 -15.44
N ASN A 60 -7.87 -11.79 -15.83
CA ASN A 60 -8.04 -13.14 -15.31
C ASN A 60 -7.33 -13.21 -13.95
N PRO A 61 -8.04 -13.45 -12.83
CA PRO A 61 -7.43 -13.59 -11.50
C PRO A 61 -6.32 -14.64 -11.44
N SER A 62 -6.41 -15.69 -12.26
CA SER A 62 -5.41 -16.75 -12.39
C SER A 62 -4.03 -16.23 -12.79
N ASN A 63 -3.97 -15.12 -13.55
CA ASN A 63 -2.71 -14.48 -13.94
C ASN A 63 -1.95 -13.86 -12.75
N PHE A 64 -2.60 -13.77 -11.58
CA PHE A 64 -2.05 -13.24 -10.33
C PHE A 64 -1.92 -14.33 -9.25
N GLY A 65 -2.00 -15.61 -9.64
CA GLY A 65 -1.91 -16.74 -8.70
C GLY A 65 -3.14 -16.91 -7.80
N ILE A 66 -4.26 -16.25 -8.14
CA ILE A 66 -5.54 -16.45 -7.47
C ILE A 66 -6.23 -17.63 -8.18
N PRO A 67 -6.47 -18.77 -7.48
CA PRO A 67 -7.10 -19.92 -8.11
C PRO A 67 -8.51 -19.56 -8.59
N ASP A 68 -8.89 -20.10 -9.75
CA ASP A 68 -10.24 -19.91 -10.27
C ASP A 68 -11.23 -20.56 -9.31
N SER A 69 -12.25 -19.82 -8.93
CA SER A 69 -13.41 -20.31 -8.17
C SER A 69 -13.99 -21.60 -8.77
N THR A 70 -13.88 -21.80 -10.09
CA THR A 70 -14.30 -23.03 -10.76
C THR A 70 -13.48 -24.26 -10.31
N GLU A 71 -12.18 -24.09 -10.05
CA GLU A 71 -11.32 -25.16 -9.54
C GLU A 71 -11.62 -25.45 -8.07
N LEU A 72 -11.82 -24.41 -7.25
CA LEU A 72 -12.15 -24.55 -5.83
C LEU A 72 -13.47 -25.31 -5.60
N ILE A 73 -14.49 -25.07 -6.43
CA ILE A 73 -15.78 -25.77 -6.32
C ILE A 73 -15.67 -27.24 -6.73
N ARG A 74 -14.76 -27.58 -7.67
CA ARG A 74 -14.52 -28.97 -8.08
C ARG A 74 -13.80 -29.76 -6.99
N GLU A 75 -12.76 -29.17 -6.38
CA GLU A 75 -12.04 -29.80 -5.27
C GLU A 75 -12.95 -30.10 -4.06
N ASP A 76 -13.86 -29.18 -3.72
CA ASP A 76 -14.82 -29.38 -2.63
C ASP A 76 -15.84 -30.49 -2.93
N ARG A 77 -16.14 -30.73 -4.21
CA ARG A 77 -17.06 -31.79 -4.65
C ARG A 77 -16.41 -33.17 -4.71
N GLU A 78 -15.08 -33.23 -4.85
CA GLU A 78 -14.30 -34.47 -4.89
C GLU A 78 -13.74 -34.88 -3.50
N ARG A 79 -14.02 -34.10 -2.46
CA ARG A 79 -13.81 -34.44 -1.04
C ARG A 79 -14.98 -35.21 -0.45
#